data_AF-A0A1S1T315-F1
#
_entry.id   AF-A0A1S1T315-F1
#
_cell.length_a   1.000
_cell.length_b   1.000
_cell.length_c   1.000
_cell.angle_alpha   90.00
_cell.angle_beta   90.00
_cell.angle_gamma   90.00
#
_symmetry.space_group_name_H-M   'P 1'
#
loop_
_entity.id
_entity.type
_entity.pdbx_description
1 polymer ?
#
loop_
_entity_poly.entity_id
_entity_poly.type
_entity_poly.pdbx_seq_one_letter_code
_entity_poly.pdbx_strand_id
1 'polypeptide(L)'
;MTKGNSEDPVGPVQAIWHALRGYPFEHYPQVSQDGVVKHLETGLVLERASRELSNLKVPAGDDALEAPLKLARQSLDEVKALTDYQDGKATRLLTIITFLSAFSGVLFNRFSDTYPLQFFLNGLSLDDTSTYKTAFVPLSYLLFAAFGLLAASGALVTFHAIRARFRYPRVVSEKGKPKSYVFFKPIAEVAPEDWSKAFLSTDPTKLRDDLQLNYLKNYITEAYLVATKVADKLRYLEPAQQLQSWAIKALILWLLALSITFIFVTPPQKDSNGVIRTAVTIDCAAGQRDAATIASQHCK
;
A
#
# COMPACT_ATOMS: atom_id res chain seq x y z
N MET A 1 18.40 -23.54 -3.84
CA MET A 1 17.64 -22.49 -3.11
C MET A 1 18.52 -22.00 -1.98
N THR A 2 19.20 -20.89 -2.20
CA THR A 2 20.14 -20.26 -1.28
C THR A 2 19.41 -19.73 -0.05
N LYS A 3 19.94 -20.00 1.15
CA LYS A 3 19.51 -19.39 2.41
C LYS A 3 19.78 -17.88 2.30
N GLY A 4 18.75 -17.10 1.97
CA GLY A 4 18.81 -15.64 2.00
C GLY A 4 18.98 -15.15 3.44
N ASN A 5 19.74 -14.07 3.63
CA ASN A 5 19.93 -13.47 4.94
C ASN A 5 18.58 -12.97 5.45
N SER A 6 18.37 -13.17 6.74
CA SER A 6 17.11 -12.89 7.41
C SER A 6 16.82 -11.38 7.56
N GLU A 7 17.81 -10.53 7.29
CA GLU A 7 17.71 -9.07 7.23
C GLU A 7 17.38 -8.54 5.83
N ASP A 8 17.37 -9.40 4.80
CA ASP A 8 17.25 -8.91 3.42
C ASP A 8 15.83 -8.33 3.20
N PRO A 9 15.72 -7.09 2.71
CA PRO A 9 14.44 -6.50 2.33
C PRO A 9 13.76 -7.44 1.32
N VAL A 10 12.44 -7.61 1.45
CA VAL A 10 11.71 -8.44 0.48
C VAL A 10 11.84 -7.73 -0.87
N GLY A 11 12.44 -8.42 -1.85
CA GLY A 11 12.62 -7.82 -3.18
C GLY A 11 11.27 -7.35 -3.75
N PRO A 12 11.23 -6.25 -4.53
CA PRO A 12 9.97 -5.68 -5.05
C PRO A 12 9.06 -6.69 -5.74
N VAL A 13 9.63 -7.59 -6.55
CA VAL A 13 8.89 -8.64 -7.27
C VAL A 13 8.28 -9.66 -6.30
N GLN A 14 9.04 -10.08 -5.29
CA GLN A 14 8.56 -11.00 -4.28
C GLN A 14 7.44 -10.33 -3.46
N ALA A 15 7.58 -9.06 -3.11
CA ALA A 15 6.58 -8.29 -2.38
C ALA A 15 5.25 -8.18 -3.15
N ILE A 16 5.30 -7.97 -4.47
CA ILE A 16 4.10 -7.96 -5.34
C ILE A 16 3.40 -9.32 -5.31
N TRP A 17 4.16 -10.40 -5.49
CA TRP A 17 3.61 -11.77 -5.49
C TRP A 17 2.96 -12.12 -4.15
N HIS A 18 3.64 -11.77 -3.08
CA HIS A 18 3.23 -11.85 -1.70
C HIS A 18 1.92 -11.10 -1.45
N ALA A 19 1.81 -9.87 -1.97
CA ALA A 19 0.62 -9.06 -1.87
C ALA A 19 -0.56 -9.66 -2.65
N LEU A 20 -0.33 -10.13 -3.88
CA LEU A 20 -1.34 -10.75 -4.75
C LEU A 20 -1.92 -12.04 -4.16
N ARG A 21 -1.07 -12.93 -3.64
CA ARG A 21 -1.51 -14.19 -3.02
C ARG A 21 -2.03 -14.01 -1.60
N GLY A 22 -1.99 -12.80 -1.05
CA GLY A 22 -2.41 -12.51 0.31
C GLY A 22 -1.61 -13.27 1.37
N TYR A 23 -0.37 -13.65 1.05
CA TYR A 23 0.44 -14.54 1.87
C TYR A 23 0.59 -13.97 3.29
N PRO A 24 0.41 -14.78 4.34
CA PRO A 24 0.58 -14.31 5.71
C PRO A 24 2.06 -14.24 6.07
N PHE A 25 2.56 -13.04 6.37
CA PHE A 25 3.94 -12.88 6.82
C PHE A 25 4.03 -12.92 8.33
N GLU A 26 4.99 -13.71 8.81
CA GLU A 26 5.41 -13.78 10.20
C GLU A 26 6.93 -13.69 10.15
N HIS A 27 7.49 -12.47 10.23
CA HIS A 27 8.93 -12.27 10.21
C HIS A 27 9.40 -11.68 11.54
N TYR A 28 9.05 -12.39 12.61
CA TYR A 28 9.34 -11.99 13.98
C TYR A 28 10.84 -11.79 14.21
N PRO A 29 11.19 -10.87 15.15
CA PRO A 29 12.54 -10.39 15.30
C PRO A 29 13.47 -11.53 15.65
N GLN A 30 14.67 -11.38 15.10
CA GLN A 30 15.76 -12.29 15.31
C GLN A 30 16.29 -12.08 16.72
N VAL A 31 16.30 -13.13 17.52
CA VAL A 31 17.01 -13.10 18.79
C VAL A 31 18.38 -13.69 18.52
N SER A 32 19.44 -12.94 18.85
CA SER A 32 20.79 -13.49 18.91
C SER A 32 20.84 -14.42 20.11
N GLN A 33 20.68 -15.72 19.85
CA GLN A 33 21.13 -16.75 20.80
C GLN A 33 22.50 -17.20 20.33
N ASP A 34 23.50 -17.05 21.19
CA ASP A 34 24.87 -17.50 20.96
C ASP A 34 25.55 -16.84 19.74
N GLY A 35 25.22 -15.58 19.46
CA GLY A 35 25.79 -14.83 18.33
C GLY A 35 25.16 -15.15 16.96
N VAL A 36 24.17 -16.06 16.92
CA VAL A 36 23.45 -16.41 15.69
C VAL A 36 22.02 -15.89 15.76
N VAL A 37 21.72 -15.01 14.83
CA VAL A 37 20.40 -14.48 14.52
C VAL A 37 19.49 -15.63 14.04
N LYS A 38 18.46 -15.97 14.82
CA LYS A 38 17.44 -16.98 14.44
C LYS A 38 16.03 -16.40 14.52
N HIS A 39 15.19 -16.80 13.57
CA HIS A 39 13.75 -16.55 13.63
C HIS A 39 13.11 -17.40 14.72
N LEU A 40 12.28 -16.76 15.53
CA LEU A 40 11.42 -17.44 16.49
C LEU A 40 9.95 -17.24 16.12
N GLU A 41 9.16 -18.30 16.23
CA GLU A 41 7.72 -18.23 16.08
C GLU A 41 7.08 -17.39 17.21
N THR A 42 5.99 -16.69 16.92
CA THR A 42 5.30 -15.79 17.89
C THR A 42 4.94 -16.49 19.19
N GLY A 43 4.48 -17.74 19.08
CA GLY A 43 4.10 -18.53 20.24
C GLY A 43 5.27 -18.72 21.20
N LEU A 44 6.45 -19.05 20.66
CA LEU A 44 7.66 -19.29 21.44
C LEU A 44 8.21 -18.01 22.07
N VAL A 45 8.16 -16.88 21.37
CA VAL A 45 8.63 -15.59 21.92
C VAL A 45 7.72 -15.14 23.06
N LEU A 46 6.40 -15.24 22.86
CA LEU A 46 5.43 -14.90 23.90
C LEU A 46 5.48 -15.85 25.09
N GLU A 47 5.71 -17.14 24.86
CA GLU A 47 5.89 -18.11 25.94
C GLU A 47 7.14 -17.78 26.76
N ARG A 48 8.27 -17.44 26.10
CA ARG A 48 9.50 -17.01 26.79
C ARG A 48 9.28 -15.71 27.56
N ALA A 49 8.68 -14.70 26.94
CA ALA A 49 8.37 -13.44 27.62
C ALA A 49 7.43 -13.65 28.81
N SER A 50 6.39 -14.46 28.64
CA SER A 50 5.46 -14.82 29.72
C SER A 50 6.16 -15.59 30.84
N ARG A 51 7.11 -16.48 30.51
CA ARG A 51 7.90 -17.23 31.49
C ARG A 51 8.78 -16.29 32.32
N GLU A 52 9.50 -15.38 31.68
CA GLU A 52 10.32 -14.39 32.41
C GLU A 52 9.45 -13.43 33.22
N LEU A 53 8.33 -12.96 32.68
CA LEU A 53 7.39 -12.11 33.40
C LEU A 53 6.67 -12.85 34.53
N SER A 54 6.60 -14.19 34.51
CA SER A 54 6.06 -14.98 35.62
C SER A 54 6.97 -14.92 36.87
N ASN A 55 8.27 -14.67 36.68
CA ASN A 55 9.23 -14.48 37.77
C ASN A 55 9.12 -13.09 38.43
N LEU A 56 8.41 -12.15 37.81
CA LEU A 56 8.22 -10.80 38.33
C LEU A 56 7.33 -10.84 39.59
N LYS A 57 7.93 -10.58 40.74
CA LYS A 57 7.24 -10.48 42.03
C LYS A 57 6.81 -9.04 42.30
N VAL A 58 5.69 -8.88 43.01
CA VAL A 58 5.23 -7.58 43.51
C VAL A 58 6.30 -7.04 44.49
N PRO A 59 6.93 -5.89 44.20
CA PRO A 59 7.82 -5.25 45.18
C PRO A 59 7.02 -4.83 46.42
N ALA A 60 7.62 -4.95 47.61
CA ALA A 60 6.95 -4.59 48.86
C ALA A 60 6.75 -3.06 48.94
N GLY A 61 5.49 -2.61 48.90
CA GLY A 61 5.09 -1.21 48.99
C GLY A 61 3.96 -0.86 48.01
N ASP A 62 2.91 -0.21 48.49
CA ASP A 62 1.68 0.07 47.71
C ASP A 62 1.95 0.87 46.42
N ASP A 63 2.99 1.71 46.39
CA ASP A 63 3.32 2.57 45.24
C ASP A 63 4.44 2.03 44.34
N ALA A 64 5.05 0.89 44.68
CA ALA A 64 6.27 0.41 44.02
C ALA A 64 6.06 -0.01 42.55
N LEU A 65 4.80 -0.22 42.14
CA LEU A 65 4.40 -0.61 40.79
C LEU A 65 3.98 0.57 39.90
N GLU A 66 3.72 1.76 40.46
CA GLU A 66 3.19 2.88 39.69
C GLU A 66 4.18 3.41 38.63
N ALA A 67 5.44 3.60 39.02
CA ALA A 67 6.48 4.10 38.11
C ALA A 67 6.76 3.11 36.96
N PRO A 68 7.00 1.80 37.21
CA PRO A 68 7.11 0.81 36.13
C PRO A 68 5.88 0.75 35.22
N LEU A 69 4.68 0.84 35.79
CA LEU A 69 3.43 0.81 35.02
C LEU A 69 3.31 2.02 34.10
N LYS A 70 3.68 3.21 34.59
CA LYS A 70 3.73 4.44 33.77
C LYS A 70 4.72 4.31 32.61
N LEU A 71 5.92 3.79 32.87
CA LEU A 71 6.94 3.59 31.84
C LEU A 71 6.51 2.55 30.80
N ALA A 72 5.91 1.43 31.23
CA ALA A 72 5.42 0.41 30.31
C ALA A 72 4.27 0.92 29.44
N ARG A 73 3.36 1.73 30.01
CA ARG A 73 2.32 2.42 29.25
C ARG A 73 2.92 3.40 28.23
N GLN A 74 3.90 4.21 28.65
CA GLN A 74 4.58 5.13 27.74
C GLN A 74 5.25 4.39 26.59
N SER A 75 5.92 3.27 26.85
CA SER A 75 6.53 2.43 25.81
C SER A 75 5.48 1.91 24.83
N LEU A 76 4.31 1.47 25.31
CA LEU A 76 3.21 1.05 24.44
C LEU A 76 2.68 2.21 23.57
N ASP A 77 2.56 3.40 24.15
CA ASP A 77 2.09 4.59 23.43
C ASP A 77 3.11 5.06 22.37
N GLU A 78 4.41 4.96 22.66
CA GLU A 78 5.49 5.27 21.71
C GLU A 78 5.47 4.32 20.49
N VAL A 79 5.32 3.01 20.70
CA VAL A 79 5.28 2.05 19.57
C VAL A 79 4.00 2.17 18.75
N LYS A 80 2.88 2.55 19.37
CA LYS A 80 1.64 2.90 18.66
C LYS A 80 1.85 4.16 17.82
N ALA A 81 2.39 5.22 18.40
CA ALA A 81 2.68 6.46 17.69
C ALA A 81 3.62 6.23 16.50
N LEU A 82 4.62 5.36 16.64
CA LEU A 82 5.50 4.97 15.52
C LEU A 82 4.73 4.24 14.42
N THR A 83 3.80 3.35 14.78
CA THR A 83 2.93 2.64 13.82
C THR A 83 2.08 3.64 13.03
N ASP A 84 1.40 4.54 13.74
CA ASP A 84 0.51 5.54 13.14
C ASP A 84 1.29 6.52 12.25
N TYR A 85 2.50 6.88 12.65
CA TYR A 85 3.39 7.70 11.83
C TYR A 85 3.75 7.01 10.50
N GLN A 86 4.12 5.72 10.52
CA GLN A 86 4.47 4.98 9.30
C GLN A 86 3.27 4.76 8.39
N ASP A 87 2.13 4.35 8.95
CA ASP A 87 0.89 4.19 8.20
C ASP A 87 0.46 5.54 7.59
N GLY A 88 0.53 6.63 8.36
CA GLY A 88 0.25 8.00 7.88
C GLY A 88 1.17 8.47 6.76
N LYS A 89 2.47 8.18 6.84
CA LYS A 89 3.43 8.46 5.77
C LYS A 89 3.08 7.69 4.49
N ALA A 90 2.76 6.40 4.62
CA ALA A 90 2.40 5.56 3.49
C ALA A 90 1.09 5.99 2.83
N THR A 91 0.07 6.38 3.61
CA THR A 91 -1.18 6.95 3.09
C THR A 91 -0.95 8.23 2.30
N ARG A 92 -0.13 9.16 2.82
CA ARG A 92 0.21 10.41 2.10
C ARG A 92 0.86 10.13 0.74
N LEU A 93 1.79 9.17 0.68
CA LEU A 93 2.42 8.78 -0.58
C LEU A 93 1.40 8.20 -1.57
N LEU A 94 0.48 7.35 -1.10
CA LEU A 94 -0.57 6.78 -1.93
C LEU A 94 -1.48 7.88 -2.50
N THR A 95 -1.87 8.85 -1.69
CA THR A 95 -2.68 10.00 -2.13
C THR A 95 -2.00 10.80 -3.24
N ILE A 96 -0.71 11.10 -3.10
CA ILE A 96 0.06 11.81 -4.13
C ILE A 96 0.03 11.03 -5.45
N ILE A 97 0.26 9.72 -5.40
CA ILE A 97 0.25 8.86 -6.59
C ILE A 97 -1.14 8.77 -7.20
N THR A 98 -2.20 8.75 -6.40
CA THR A 98 -3.58 8.80 -6.92
C THR A 98 -3.83 10.08 -7.70
N PHE A 99 -3.45 11.24 -7.16
CA PHE A 99 -3.62 12.51 -7.88
C PHE A 99 -2.78 12.59 -9.15
N LEU A 100 -1.52 12.17 -9.08
CA LEU A 100 -0.66 12.08 -10.26
C LEU A 100 -1.29 11.14 -11.29
N SER A 101 -1.74 9.95 -10.92
CA SER A 101 -2.35 9.00 -11.86
C SER A 101 -3.61 9.56 -12.53
N ALA A 102 -4.45 10.27 -11.78
CA ALA A 102 -5.63 10.92 -12.34
C ALA A 102 -5.25 11.99 -13.37
N PHE A 103 -4.28 12.86 -13.04
CA PHE A 103 -3.77 13.88 -13.95
C PHE A 103 -3.13 13.27 -15.20
N SER A 104 -2.26 12.26 -15.04
CA SER A 104 -1.63 11.52 -16.12
C SER A 104 -2.67 10.86 -17.02
N GLY A 105 -3.74 10.31 -16.45
CA GLY A 105 -4.83 9.69 -17.21
C GLY A 105 -5.54 10.67 -18.13
N VAL A 106 -5.80 11.91 -17.67
CA VAL A 106 -6.39 12.97 -18.51
C VAL A 106 -5.46 13.34 -19.66
N LEU A 107 -4.17 13.53 -19.38
CA LEU A 107 -3.17 13.84 -20.41
C LEU A 107 -3.02 12.71 -21.42
N PHE A 108 -2.97 11.47 -20.94
CA PHE A 108 -2.87 10.29 -21.80
C PHE A 108 -4.10 10.13 -22.70
N ASN A 109 -5.30 10.40 -22.19
CA ASN A 109 -6.52 10.35 -23.01
C ASN A 109 -6.45 11.34 -24.19
N ARG A 110 -5.99 12.57 -23.93
CA ARG A 110 -5.76 13.57 -25.00
C ARG A 110 -4.67 13.14 -25.97
N PHE A 111 -3.60 12.54 -25.46
CA PHE A 111 -2.53 11.99 -26.28
C PHE A 111 -3.05 10.86 -27.17
N SER A 112 -3.84 9.92 -26.66
CA SER A 112 -4.37 8.80 -27.44
C SER A 112 -5.37 9.21 -28.51
N ASP A 113 -6.16 10.26 -28.25
CA ASP A 113 -7.06 10.86 -29.24
C ASP A 113 -6.31 11.52 -30.41
N THR A 114 -5.13 12.06 -30.12
CA THR A 114 -4.29 12.80 -31.06
C THR A 114 -3.37 11.85 -31.84
N TYR A 115 -2.86 10.81 -31.19
CA TYR A 115 -1.93 9.82 -31.74
C TYR A 115 -2.50 8.40 -31.57
N PRO A 116 -3.43 7.98 -32.45
CA PRO A 116 -4.02 6.65 -32.39
C PRO A 116 -2.97 5.57 -32.68
N LEU A 117 -2.77 4.66 -31.73
CA LEU A 117 -1.73 3.61 -31.76
C LEU A 117 -1.75 2.78 -33.05
N GLN A 118 -2.94 2.43 -33.54
CA GLN A 118 -3.14 1.59 -34.74
C GLN A 118 -2.49 2.16 -36.01
N PHE A 119 -2.46 3.49 -36.16
CA PHE A 119 -1.86 4.15 -37.32
C PHE A 119 -0.33 3.99 -37.32
N PHE A 120 0.27 4.08 -36.14
CA PHE A 120 1.73 4.05 -35.98
C PHE A 120 2.29 2.63 -35.87
N LEU A 121 1.52 1.65 -35.38
CA LEU A 121 1.95 0.24 -35.37
C LEU A 121 1.99 -0.37 -36.76
N ASN A 122 1.03 -0.04 -37.62
CA ASN A 122 0.99 -0.56 -39.00
C ASN A 122 2.07 0.06 -39.90
N GLY A 123 2.54 1.27 -39.57
CA GLY A 123 3.62 1.98 -40.29
C GLY A 123 5.03 1.67 -39.80
N LEU A 124 5.19 0.74 -38.84
CA LEU A 124 6.46 0.38 -38.21
C LEU A 124 7.23 -0.64 -39.08
N SER A 125 7.49 -0.28 -40.34
CA SER A 125 8.42 -1.01 -41.22
C SER A 125 9.85 -0.61 -40.89
N LEU A 126 10.74 -1.57 -40.64
CA LEU A 126 12.11 -1.37 -40.14
C LEU A 126 13.10 -0.77 -41.18
N ASP A 127 12.62 -0.32 -42.34
CA ASP A 127 13.47 -0.14 -43.52
C ASP A 127 13.84 1.31 -43.86
N ASP A 128 13.42 2.31 -43.08
CA ASP A 128 13.74 3.70 -43.42
C ASP A 128 14.03 4.66 -42.26
N THR A 129 14.83 5.69 -42.52
CA THR A 129 15.25 6.71 -41.55
C THR A 129 14.11 7.58 -40.99
N SER A 130 12.89 7.47 -41.52
CA SER A 130 11.66 8.04 -40.94
C SER A 130 11.18 7.32 -39.65
N THR A 131 11.65 6.09 -39.42
CA THR A 131 11.14 5.16 -38.40
C THR A 131 11.40 5.59 -36.95
N TYR A 132 12.44 6.39 -36.69
CA TYR A 132 12.73 6.84 -35.32
C TYR A 132 11.71 7.87 -34.81
N LYS A 133 11.14 8.69 -35.71
CA LYS A 133 10.13 9.69 -35.34
C LYS A 133 8.80 9.05 -34.98
N THR A 134 8.43 7.98 -35.69
CA THR A 134 7.18 7.24 -35.43
C THR A 134 7.29 6.30 -34.22
N ALA A 135 8.51 5.90 -33.81
CA ALA A 135 8.75 5.06 -32.64
C ALA A 135 8.45 5.74 -31.28
N PHE A 136 8.44 7.08 -31.21
CA PHE A 136 8.13 7.81 -29.97
C PHE A 136 6.70 7.62 -29.47
N VAL A 137 5.75 7.43 -30.39
CA VAL A 137 4.34 7.17 -30.06
C VAL A 137 4.21 5.85 -29.29
N PRO A 138 4.56 4.67 -29.84
CA PRO A 138 4.44 3.40 -29.12
C PRO A 138 5.31 3.37 -27.86
N LEU A 139 6.49 4.01 -27.85
CA LEU A 139 7.29 4.17 -26.64
C LEU A 139 6.53 4.92 -25.53
N SER A 140 5.82 6.00 -25.87
CA SER A 140 5.01 6.76 -24.91
C SER A 140 3.86 5.92 -24.35
N TYR A 141 3.21 5.07 -25.17
CA TYR A 141 2.22 4.12 -24.68
C TYR A 141 2.81 3.08 -23.72
N LEU A 142 3.99 2.53 -24.04
CA LEU A 142 4.69 1.57 -23.18
C LEU A 142 5.10 2.18 -21.84
N LEU A 143 5.65 3.40 -21.86
CA LEU A 143 6.03 4.12 -20.64
C LEU A 143 4.82 4.43 -19.75
N PHE A 144 3.69 4.82 -20.34
CA PHE A 144 2.45 5.04 -19.59
C PHE A 144 1.91 3.75 -18.97
N ALA A 145 1.92 2.66 -19.73
CA ALA A 145 1.53 1.34 -19.24
C ALA A 145 2.45 0.87 -18.10
N ALA A 146 3.77 1.05 -18.25
CA ALA A 146 4.75 0.73 -17.20
C ALA A 146 4.51 1.55 -15.93
N PHE A 147 4.24 2.86 -16.07
CA PHE A 147 3.83 3.72 -14.94
C PHE A 147 2.60 3.15 -14.23
N GLY A 148 1.52 2.85 -14.97
CA GLY A 148 0.28 2.33 -14.39
C GLY A 148 0.48 1.00 -13.66
N LEU A 149 1.24 0.07 -14.25
CA LEU A 149 1.54 -1.23 -13.63
C LEU A 149 2.38 -1.08 -12.36
N LEU A 150 3.40 -0.23 -12.37
CA LEU A 150 4.24 0.03 -11.20
C LEU A 150 3.45 0.75 -10.09
N ALA A 151 2.61 1.74 -10.44
CA ALA A 151 1.79 2.47 -9.49
C ALA A 151 0.75 1.54 -8.83
N ALA A 152 0.06 0.72 -9.61
CA ALA A 152 -0.90 -0.26 -9.08
C ALA A 152 -0.22 -1.32 -8.21
N SER A 153 0.94 -1.83 -8.66
CA SER A 153 1.73 -2.80 -7.89
C SER A 153 2.23 -2.22 -6.57
N GLY A 154 2.77 -1.00 -6.58
CA GLY A 154 3.20 -0.29 -5.38
C GLY A 154 2.05 -0.06 -4.41
N ALA A 155 0.89 0.40 -4.90
CA ALA A 155 -0.31 0.57 -4.08
C ALA A 155 -0.78 -0.76 -3.45
N LEU A 156 -0.79 -1.85 -4.23
CA LEU A 156 -1.18 -3.18 -3.73
C LEU A 156 -0.27 -3.65 -2.58
N VAL A 157 1.05 -3.47 -2.71
CA VAL A 157 2.01 -3.81 -1.65
C VAL A 157 1.80 -2.91 -0.43
N THR A 158 1.59 -1.61 -0.62
CA THR A 158 1.27 -0.68 0.47
C THR A 158 -0.02 -1.09 1.22
N PHE A 159 -1.10 -1.42 0.51
CA PHE A 159 -2.33 -1.91 1.11
C PHE A 159 -2.12 -3.22 1.87
N HIS A 160 -1.32 -4.13 1.31
CA HIS A 160 -0.98 -5.36 2.00
C HIS A 160 -0.25 -5.08 3.32
N ALA A 161 0.71 -4.16 3.33
CA ALA A 161 1.51 -3.80 4.50
C ALA A 161 0.69 -3.08 5.59
N ILE A 162 -0.22 -2.19 5.22
CA ILE A 162 -1.02 -1.40 6.17
C ILE A 162 -2.19 -2.20 6.75
N ARG A 163 -2.61 -3.30 6.10
CA ARG A 163 -3.77 -4.09 6.54
C ARG A 163 -3.64 -4.51 8.00
N ALA A 164 -4.59 -4.09 8.83
CA ALA A 164 -4.65 -4.42 10.25
C ALA A 164 -4.82 -5.93 10.44
N ARG A 165 -3.71 -6.66 10.65
CA ARG A 165 -3.69 -8.08 10.99
C ARG A 165 -3.05 -8.25 12.37
N PHE A 166 -3.85 -8.17 13.42
CA PHE A 166 -3.39 -8.65 14.72
C PHE A 166 -3.57 -10.18 14.76
N ARG A 167 -2.50 -10.93 14.47
CA ARG A 167 -2.43 -12.34 14.85
C ARG A 167 -2.08 -12.42 16.34
N TYR A 168 -2.92 -13.15 17.07
CA TYR A 168 -2.79 -13.42 18.50
C TYR A 168 -2.51 -14.92 18.65
N PRO A 169 -1.72 -15.33 19.65
CA PRO A 169 -1.60 -16.76 19.95
C PRO A 169 -2.99 -17.31 20.26
N ARG A 170 -3.38 -18.39 19.56
CA ARG A 170 -4.63 -19.12 19.80
C ARG A 170 -4.48 -19.98 21.04
N VAL A 171 -4.23 -19.36 22.19
CA VAL A 171 -4.37 -20.05 23.47
C VAL A 171 -5.87 -20.10 23.76
N VAL A 172 -6.42 -21.21 24.26
CA VAL A 172 -7.82 -21.24 24.69
C VAL A 172 -7.95 -20.32 25.92
N SER A 173 -9.02 -19.51 26.05
CA SER A 173 -9.25 -18.79 27.30
C SER A 173 -9.44 -19.83 28.41
N GLU A 174 -8.51 -19.89 29.36
CA GLU A 174 -8.73 -20.68 30.56
C GLU A 174 -9.85 -20.00 31.36
N LYS A 175 -11.02 -20.64 31.38
CA LYS A 175 -12.10 -20.41 32.35
C LYS A 175 -12.46 -18.94 32.57
N GLY A 176 -13.02 -18.28 31.55
CA GLY A 176 -13.73 -17.00 31.74
C GLY A 176 -12.87 -15.84 32.22
N LYS A 177 -11.55 -15.87 32.02
CA LYS A 177 -10.66 -14.73 32.31
C LYS A 177 -10.08 -14.14 31.02
N PRO A 178 -10.01 -12.80 30.91
CA PRO A 178 -9.35 -12.15 29.79
C PRO A 178 -7.84 -12.38 29.85
N LYS A 179 -7.26 -12.76 28.71
CA LYS A 179 -5.81 -12.98 28.59
C LYS A 179 -5.00 -11.70 28.60
N SER A 180 -5.62 -10.59 28.21
CA SER A 180 -5.06 -9.25 28.30
C SER A 180 -6.19 -8.27 28.60
N TYR A 181 -5.86 -7.22 29.35
CA TYR A 181 -6.78 -6.14 29.70
C TYR A 181 -6.72 -4.94 28.72
N VAL A 182 -5.84 -4.99 27.72
CA VAL A 182 -5.50 -3.80 26.91
C VAL A 182 -5.79 -4.02 25.42
N PHE A 183 -5.71 -5.26 24.90
CA PHE A 183 -6.00 -5.53 23.48
C PHE A 183 -7.45 -5.92 23.19
N PHE A 184 -7.98 -5.41 22.08
CA PHE A 184 -9.36 -5.64 21.65
C PHE A 184 -9.75 -7.13 21.58
N LYS A 185 -8.92 -7.99 20.99
CA LYS A 185 -9.33 -9.38 20.74
C LYS A 185 -9.41 -10.22 22.02
N PRO A 186 -8.40 -10.21 22.93
CA PRO A 186 -8.53 -10.81 24.24
C PRO A 186 -9.68 -10.28 25.09
N ILE A 187 -10.07 -9.01 24.92
CA ILE A 187 -11.22 -8.41 25.60
C ILE A 187 -12.54 -8.92 24.99
N ALA A 188 -12.63 -8.92 23.66
CA ALA A 188 -13.84 -9.30 22.92
C ALA A 188 -14.10 -10.82 22.91
N GLU A 189 -13.09 -11.66 23.15
CA GLU A 189 -13.22 -13.11 23.27
C GLU A 189 -13.83 -13.55 24.63
N VAL A 190 -14.09 -12.62 25.56
CA VAL A 190 -14.63 -12.90 26.90
C VAL A 190 -16.03 -12.33 27.05
N ALA A 191 -16.91 -13.04 27.76
CA ALA A 191 -18.26 -12.55 28.06
C ALA A 191 -18.21 -11.28 28.94
N PRO A 192 -19.16 -10.33 28.80
CA PRO A 192 -19.15 -9.08 29.58
C PRO A 192 -19.14 -9.30 31.10
N GLU A 193 -19.81 -10.34 31.58
CA GLU A 193 -19.87 -10.72 33.01
C GLU A 193 -18.51 -11.20 33.51
N ASP A 194 -17.82 -11.96 32.68
CA ASP A 194 -16.50 -12.52 32.96
C ASP A 194 -15.40 -11.44 32.89
N TRP A 195 -15.55 -10.51 31.95
CA TRP A 195 -14.68 -9.33 31.84
C TRP A 195 -14.78 -8.45 33.09
N SER A 196 -15.99 -8.11 33.53
CA SER A 196 -16.20 -7.29 34.74
C SER A 196 -15.72 -8.00 36.00
N LYS A 197 -16.00 -9.31 36.16
CA LYS A 197 -15.50 -10.13 37.27
C LYS A 197 -13.98 -10.20 37.33
N ALA A 198 -13.28 -10.06 36.21
CA ALA A 198 -11.82 -10.09 36.19
C ALA A 198 -11.15 -8.92 36.95
N PHE A 199 -11.89 -7.85 37.26
CA PHE A 199 -11.41 -6.72 38.06
C PHE A 199 -11.71 -6.85 39.55
N LEU A 200 -12.68 -7.70 39.90
CA LEU A 200 -13.13 -7.89 41.27
C LEU A 200 -12.30 -8.98 41.98
N SER A 201 -12.10 -8.79 43.28
CA SER A 201 -11.57 -9.83 44.16
C SER A 201 -12.67 -10.85 44.51
N THR A 202 -12.33 -11.87 45.32
CA THR A 202 -13.32 -12.80 45.91
C THR A 202 -14.36 -12.05 46.74
N ASP A 203 -13.98 -10.90 47.30
CA ASP A 203 -14.88 -9.90 47.87
C ASP A 203 -15.28 -8.90 46.76
N PRO A 204 -16.56 -8.81 46.39
CA PRO A 204 -17.03 -7.92 45.31
C PRO A 204 -16.89 -6.42 45.65
N THR A 205 -16.57 -6.07 46.90
CA THR A 205 -16.31 -4.68 47.31
C THR A 205 -14.87 -4.24 47.06
N LYS A 206 -13.97 -5.16 46.69
CA LYS A 206 -12.54 -4.89 46.51
C LYS A 206 -12.08 -5.21 45.09
N LEU A 207 -11.15 -4.39 44.60
CA LEU A 207 -10.41 -4.69 43.38
C LEU A 207 -9.39 -5.82 43.63
N ARG A 208 -9.00 -6.49 42.56
CA ARG A 208 -8.01 -7.57 42.61
C ARG A 208 -6.60 -7.01 42.85
N ASP A 209 -5.88 -7.54 43.84
CA ASP A 209 -4.59 -7.00 44.29
C ASP A 209 -3.47 -7.15 43.25
N ASP A 210 -3.54 -8.16 42.38
CA ASP A 210 -2.58 -8.41 41.30
C ASP A 210 -2.90 -7.63 40.01
N LEU A 211 -3.91 -6.76 40.02
CA LEU A 211 -4.38 -6.07 38.82
C LEU A 211 -3.29 -5.19 38.20
N GLN A 212 -2.61 -4.37 39.01
CA GLN A 212 -1.53 -3.51 38.54
C GLN A 212 -0.38 -4.31 37.94
N LEU A 213 0.00 -5.42 38.58
CA LEU A 213 1.03 -6.34 38.08
C LEU A 213 0.62 -6.96 36.75
N ASN A 214 -0.63 -7.39 36.61
CA ASN A 214 -1.14 -7.96 35.35
C ASN A 214 -1.22 -6.91 34.23
N TYR A 215 -1.58 -5.67 34.55
CA TYR A 215 -1.51 -4.56 33.59
C TYR A 215 -0.08 -4.28 33.15
N LEU A 216 0.88 -4.26 34.06
CA LEU A 216 2.30 -4.09 33.74
C LEU A 216 2.79 -5.20 32.79
N LYS A 217 2.48 -6.47 33.09
CA LYS A 217 2.84 -7.62 32.23
C LYS A 217 2.20 -7.51 30.84
N ASN A 218 0.94 -7.08 30.78
CA ASN A 218 0.28 -6.81 29.50
C ASN A 218 0.99 -5.69 28.75
N TYR A 219 1.17 -4.50 29.34
CA TYR A 219 1.84 -3.39 28.66
C TYR A 219 3.22 -3.77 28.09
N ILE A 220 4.04 -4.51 28.84
CA ILE A 220 5.36 -4.97 28.38
C ILE A 220 5.22 -5.92 27.18
N THR A 221 4.38 -6.95 27.31
CA THR A 221 4.17 -7.97 26.26
C THR A 221 3.58 -7.33 25.00
N GLU A 222 2.67 -6.39 25.18
CA GLU A 222 1.97 -5.72 24.10
C GLU A 222 2.86 -4.71 23.38
N ALA A 223 3.65 -3.91 24.10
CA ALA A 223 4.60 -3.00 23.50
C ALA A 223 5.57 -3.77 22.59
N TYR A 224 6.06 -4.92 23.06
CA TYR A 224 6.89 -5.82 22.27
C TYR A 224 6.15 -6.36 21.03
N LEU A 225 4.92 -6.85 21.17
CA LEU A 225 4.13 -7.34 20.04
C LEU A 225 3.81 -6.28 18.99
N VAL A 226 3.60 -5.02 19.41
CA VAL A 226 3.39 -3.92 18.47
C VAL A 226 4.70 -3.57 17.77
N ALA A 227 5.81 -3.43 18.52
CA ALA A 227 7.12 -3.10 17.95
C ALA A 227 7.56 -4.13 16.88
N THR A 228 7.39 -5.41 17.17
CA THR A 228 7.72 -6.48 16.22
C THR A 228 6.86 -6.45 14.96
N LYS A 229 5.57 -6.13 15.08
CA LYS A 229 4.70 -5.92 13.92
C LYS A 229 5.07 -4.70 13.11
N VAL A 230 5.51 -3.61 13.74
CA VAL A 230 6.01 -2.44 13.02
C VAL A 230 7.23 -2.79 12.18
N ALA A 231 8.17 -3.57 12.71
CA ALA A 231 9.32 -4.05 11.95
C ALA A 231 8.88 -4.86 10.71
N ASP A 232 7.91 -5.76 10.86
CA ASP A 232 7.33 -6.53 9.75
C ASP A 232 6.70 -5.63 8.68
N LYS A 233 5.91 -4.62 9.10
CA LYS A 233 5.32 -3.64 8.19
C LYS A 233 6.39 -2.89 7.40
N LEU A 234 7.44 -2.42 8.07
CA LEU A 234 8.51 -1.64 7.45
C LEU A 234 9.20 -2.41 6.31
N ARG A 235 9.37 -3.74 6.46
CA ARG A 235 9.97 -4.59 5.43
C ARG A 235 9.18 -4.66 4.13
N TYR A 236 7.86 -4.45 4.17
CA TYR A 236 7.01 -4.36 2.97
C TYR A 236 6.80 -2.91 2.50
N LEU A 237 6.90 -1.94 3.41
CA LEU A 237 6.81 -0.52 3.06
C LEU A 237 8.01 -0.06 2.23
N GLU A 238 9.21 -0.57 2.50
CA GLU A 238 10.41 -0.24 1.72
C GLU A 238 10.29 -0.65 0.23
N PRO A 239 10.00 -1.91 -0.14
CA PRO A 239 9.81 -2.28 -1.54
C PRO A 239 8.60 -1.58 -2.16
N ALA A 240 7.54 -1.28 -1.38
CA ALA A 240 6.43 -0.48 -1.87
C ALA A 240 6.88 0.93 -2.27
N GLN A 241 7.68 1.60 -1.43
CA GLN A 241 8.26 2.92 -1.72
C GLN A 241 9.20 2.86 -2.93
N GLN A 242 9.97 1.78 -3.10
CA GLN A 242 10.80 1.58 -4.29
C GLN A 242 9.96 1.47 -5.57
N LEU A 243 8.90 0.66 -5.57
CA LEU A 243 7.97 0.53 -6.70
C LEU A 243 7.30 1.88 -7.03
N GLN A 244 6.89 2.62 -6.00
CA GLN A 244 6.34 3.96 -6.14
C GLN A 244 7.36 4.95 -6.72
N SER A 245 8.62 4.88 -6.28
CA SER A 245 9.71 5.69 -6.86
C SER A 245 9.93 5.35 -8.33
N TRP A 246 9.93 4.08 -8.71
CA TRP A 246 10.04 3.66 -10.11
C TRP A 246 8.84 4.12 -10.93
N ALA A 247 7.63 4.07 -10.38
CA ALA A 247 6.45 4.62 -11.03
C ALA A 247 6.61 6.13 -11.31
N ILE A 248 7.05 6.91 -10.33
CA ILE A 248 7.29 8.35 -10.51
C ILE A 248 8.37 8.61 -11.57
N LYS A 249 9.47 7.83 -11.57
CA LYS A 249 10.51 7.93 -12.61
C LYS A 249 9.95 7.60 -14.00
N ALA A 250 9.17 6.55 -14.13
CA ALA A 250 8.49 6.18 -15.37
C ALA A 250 7.53 7.28 -15.83
N LEU A 251 6.82 7.92 -14.90
CA LEU A 251 5.92 9.04 -15.20
C LEU A 251 6.69 10.27 -15.72
N ILE A 252 7.80 10.63 -15.09
CA ILE A 252 8.64 11.75 -15.56
C ILE A 252 9.19 11.47 -16.94
N LEU A 253 9.72 10.25 -17.17
CA LEU A 253 10.18 9.83 -18.50
C LEU A 253 9.06 9.86 -19.54
N TRP A 254 7.85 9.44 -19.15
CA TRP A 254 6.68 9.53 -20.02
C TRP A 254 6.31 10.97 -20.37
N LEU A 255 6.31 11.91 -19.41
CA LEU A 255 6.03 13.32 -19.68
C LEU A 255 7.05 13.95 -20.63
N LEU A 256 8.32 13.58 -20.51
CA LEU A 256 9.36 13.99 -21.44
C LEU A 256 9.12 13.39 -22.83
N ALA A 257 8.86 12.09 -22.92
CA ALA A 257 8.55 11.41 -24.19
C ALA A 257 7.31 12.00 -24.87
N LEU A 258 6.28 12.33 -24.09
CA LEU A 258 5.05 13.00 -24.55
C LEU A 258 5.37 14.38 -25.13
N SER A 259 6.18 15.18 -24.42
CA SER A 259 6.59 16.52 -24.89
C SER A 259 7.40 16.44 -26.20
N ILE A 260 8.34 15.51 -26.28
CA ILE A 260 9.13 15.24 -27.49
C ILE A 260 8.20 14.82 -28.64
N THR A 261 7.23 13.94 -28.37
CA THR A 261 6.28 13.48 -29.38
C THR A 261 5.46 14.65 -29.94
N PHE A 262 4.97 15.55 -29.08
CA PHE A 262 4.24 16.74 -29.54
C PHE A 262 5.09 17.70 -30.40
N ILE A 263 6.40 17.80 -30.14
CA ILE A 263 7.31 18.69 -30.88
C ILE A 263 7.70 18.08 -32.24
N PHE A 264 7.99 16.78 -32.27
CA PHE A 264 8.64 16.15 -33.42
C PHE A 264 7.70 15.28 -34.28
N VAL A 265 6.53 14.90 -33.77
CA VAL A 265 5.58 14.02 -34.46
C VAL A 265 4.33 14.81 -34.80
N THR A 266 4.13 15.04 -36.09
CA THR A 266 2.88 15.61 -36.60
C THR A 266 1.74 14.61 -36.36
N PRO A 267 0.61 15.04 -35.77
CA PRO A 267 -0.53 14.16 -35.63
C PRO A 267 -1.01 13.72 -37.01
N PRO A 268 -1.44 12.45 -37.17
CA PRO A 268 -2.09 12.04 -38.41
C PRO A 268 -3.30 12.95 -38.61
N GLN A 269 -3.51 13.45 -39.83
CA GLN A 269 -4.70 14.23 -40.14
C GLN A 269 -5.90 13.34 -39.80
N LYS A 270 -6.58 13.66 -38.70
CA LYS A 270 -7.87 13.06 -38.40
C LYS A 270 -8.75 13.52 -39.55
N ASP A 271 -9.23 12.58 -40.37
CA ASP A 271 -10.20 12.83 -41.45
C ASP A 271 -11.48 13.41 -40.85
N SER A 272 -11.38 14.68 -40.51
CA SER A 272 -12.47 15.52 -40.09
C SER A 272 -13.15 15.84 -41.40
N ASN A 273 -14.28 15.18 -41.65
CA ASN A 273 -15.26 15.49 -42.71
C ASN A 273 -15.20 14.69 -44.02
N GLY A 274 -15.09 13.36 -43.94
CA GLY A 274 -15.56 12.50 -45.05
C GLY A 274 -17.07 12.65 -45.33
N VAL A 275 -17.85 12.96 -44.29
CA VAL A 275 -19.33 13.09 -44.36
C VAL A 275 -19.79 14.48 -44.82
N ILE A 276 -19.07 15.56 -44.48
CA ILE A 276 -19.44 16.92 -44.97
C ILE A 276 -18.95 17.13 -46.41
N ARG A 277 -17.82 16.53 -46.82
CA ARG A 277 -17.36 16.64 -48.21
C ARG A 277 -18.21 15.84 -49.20
N THR A 278 -18.81 14.72 -48.79
CA THR A 278 -19.76 13.99 -49.65
C THR A 278 -21.12 14.68 -49.73
N ALA A 279 -21.59 15.33 -48.66
CA ALA A 279 -22.82 16.12 -48.73
C ALA A 279 -22.68 17.34 -49.69
N VAL A 280 -21.54 18.04 -49.65
CA VAL A 280 -21.31 19.21 -50.52
C VAL A 280 -21.06 18.81 -51.99
N THR A 281 -20.46 17.66 -52.28
CA THR A 281 -20.28 17.22 -53.67
C THR A 281 -21.54 16.64 -54.30
N ILE A 282 -22.46 16.07 -53.51
CA ILE A 282 -23.74 15.57 -54.01
C ILE A 282 -24.69 16.75 -54.35
N ASP A 283 -24.72 17.81 -53.54
CA ASP A 283 -25.55 19.00 -53.81
C ASP A 283 -25.07 19.84 -55.01
N CYS A 284 -23.77 19.79 -55.36
CA CYS A 284 -23.28 20.45 -56.58
C CYS A 284 -23.42 19.59 -57.85
N ALA A 285 -23.53 18.26 -57.73
CA ALA A 285 -23.67 17.35 -58.87
C ALA A 285 -25.12 17.05 -59.24
N ALA A 286 -26.04 17.08 -58.27
CA ALA A 286 -27.47 16.98 -58.51
C ALA A 286 -28.06 18.40 -58.56
N GLY A 287 -28.21 18.95 -59.77
CA GLY A 287 -28.87 20.24 -59.98
C GLY A 287 -30.30 20.23 -59.47
N GLN A 288 -30.50 20.61 -58.21
CA GLN A 288 -31.80 20.71 -57.59
C GLN A 288 -32.31 22.14 -57.76
N ARG A 289 -33.12 22.32 -58.82
CA ARG A 289 -34.08 23.42 -58.90
C ARG A 289 -35.11 23.19 -57.79
N ASP A 290 -35.09 24.03 -56.76
CA ASP A 290 -36.24 24.76 -56.22
C ASP A 290 -35.92 25.32 -54.81
N ALA A 291 -36.37 26.55 -54.58
CA ALA A 291 -36.10 27.49 -53.47
C ALA A 291 -35.98 26.90 -52.04
N ALA A 292 -35.20 27.46 -51.09
CA ALA A 292 -35.09 28.88 -50.76
C ALA A 292 -33.76 29.24 -50.04
N THR A 293 -33.13 30.32 -50.52
CA THR A 293 -32.26 31.29 -49.81
C THR A 293 -31.44 30.83 -48.59
N ILE A 294 -30.19 30.42 -48.84
CA ILE A 294 -29.04 30.85 -48.02
C ILE A 294 -27.96 31.34 -48.99
N ALA A 295 -27.50 32.57 -48.78
CA ALA A 295 -26.53 33.23 -49.62
C ALA A 295 -25.20 32.45 -49.67
N SER A 296 -24.93 31.85 -50.82
CA SER A 296 -23.62 31.35 -51.20
C SER A 296 -22.65 32.52 -51.39
N GLN A 297 -21.56 32.55 -50.64
CA GLN A 297 -20.33 33.16 -51.11
C GLN A 297 -19.16 32.21 -50.87
N HIS A 298 -18.48 31.91 -51.98
CA HIS A 298 -17.21 31.20 -52.13
C HIS A 298 -17.27 29.68 -52.28
N CYS A 299 -17.76 29.25 -53.44
CA CYS A 299 -17.00 28.28 -54.23
C CYS A 299 -15.99 29.08 -55.08
N LYS A 300 -14.69 28.83 -54.87
CA LYS A 300 -13.59 29.21 -55.76
C LYS A 300 -12.84 27.94 -56.11
#